data_AF-A0A1V9ZGX3-F1
#
_entry.id   AF-A0A1V9ZGX3-F1
#
_cell.length_a   1.000
_cell.length_b   1.000
_cell.length_c   1.000
_cell.angle_alpha   90.00
_cell.angle_beta   90.00
_cell.angle_gamma   90.00
#
_symmetry.space_group_name_H-M   'P 1'
#
loop_
_entity.id
_entity.type
_entity.pdbx_description
1 polymer ?
#
loop_
_entity_poly.entity_id
_entity_poly.type
_entity_poly.pdbx_seq_one_letter_code
_entity_poly.pdbx_strand_id
1 'polypeptide(L)'
;MATMTQIRAACPREQWVQDKARASCHGCGKGFTFYRRRHHCRVCGDIVCAKCSRTVYLVNTTSNVGRACMDCARPHTLRMSLLALLEDNLSSVESRPTCPVFLSSLEAKPWYDVDAEGCWHSECAICLESFARSAEEVVELPCNHVFHKGCLMPWLAKHDECPLCRYNLPKDMSAFYRFISF
;
A
#
# COMPACT_ATOMS: atom_id res chain seq x y z
N MET A 1 23.15 8.24 -6.93
CA MET A 1 22.45 7.25 -6.09
C MET A 1 21.10 7.83 -5.71
N ALA A 2 20.01 7.41 -6.36
CA ALA A 2 18.69 7.93 -6.06
C ALA A 2 18.27 7.46 -4.66
N THR A 3 18.08 8.39 -3.73
CA THR A 3 17.51 8.09 -2.41
C THR A 3 16.12 7.53 -2.60
N MET A 4 15.93 6.23 -2.33
CA MET A 4 14.61 5.59 -2.40
C MET A 4 13.64 6.40 -1.53
N THR A 5 12.70 7.04 -2.20
CA THR A 5 11.76 7.94 -1.56
C THR A 5 10.78 7.08 -0.77
N GLN A 6 10.82 7.19 0.56
CA GLN A 6 10.03 6.35 1.44
C GLN A 6 8.62 6.90 1.59
N ILE A 7 7.69 6.28 0.87
CA ILE A 7 6.25 6.57 0.94
C ILE A 7 5.64 5.74 2.09
N ARG A 8 4.84 6.37 2.96
CA ARG A 8 4.24 5.73 4.15
C ARG A 8 2.77 6.14 4.31
N ALA A 9 1.91 5.25 4.78
CA ALA A 9 0.57 5.64 5.20
C ALA A 9 0.64 6.42 6.52
N ALA A 10 -0.15 7.50 6.61
CA ALA A 10 -0.30 8.18 7.88
C ALA A 10 -1.24 7.40 8.81
N CYS A 11 -0.84 7.32 10.08
CA CYS A 11 -1.65 6.82 11.17
C CYS A 11 -2.80 7.82 11.45
N PRO A 12 -4.06 7.36 11.50
CA PRO A 12 -5.21 8.18 11.89
C PRO A 12 -4.97 8.91 13.20
N ARG A 13 -5.49 10.13 13.31
CA ARG A 13 -5.17 11.02 14.44
C ARG A 13 -5.69 10.48 15.77
N GLU A 14 -6.75 9.68 15.72
CA GLU A 14 -7.41 9.02 16.85
C GLU A 14 -6.48 7.97 17.50
N GLN A 15 -5.53 7.44 16.73
CA GLN A 15 -4.55 6.45 17.18
C GLN A 15 -3.25 7.09 17.68
N TRP A 16 -3.12 8.42 17.66
CA TRP A 16 -1.90 9.09 18.10
C TRP A 16 -1.75 9.03 19.61
N VAL A 17 -0.51 8.76 20.05
CA VAL A 17 -0.17 8.77 21.47
C VAL A 17 -0.33 10.19 22.00
N GLN A 18 -1.07 10.33 23.10
CA GLN A 18 -1.27 11.61 23.76
C GLN A 18 0.05 12.13 24.36
N ASP A 19 0.27 13.45 24.29
CA ASP A 19 1.51 14.08 24.79
C ASP A 19 1.83 13.73 26.24
N LYS A 20 0.81 13.65 27.09
CA LYS A 20 0.94 13.33 28.51
C LYS A 20 1.37 11.88 28.77
N ALA A 21 1.09 10.97 27.84
CA ALA A 21 1.45 9.56 27.95
C ALA A 21 2.95 9.29 27.69
N ARG A 22 3.71 10.29 27.19
CA ARG A 22 5.15 10.16 26.94
C ARG A 22 5.95 11.27 27.64
N ALA A 23 6.63 10.89 28.71
CA ALA A 23 7.65 11.73 29.36
C ALA A 23 8.99 11.73 28.60
N SER A 24 9.25 10.73 27.75
CA SER A 24 10.52 10.54 27.04
C SER A 24 10.32 10.19 25.57
N CYS A 25 11.35 10.47 24.76
CA CYS A 25 11.37 10.19 23.33
C CYS A 25 11.33 8.69 23.05
N HIS A 26 10.36 8.22 22.25
CA HIS A 26 10.26 6.82 21.86
C HIS A 26 11.53 6.28 21.17
N GLY A 27 12.20 7.09 20.36
CA GLY A 27 13.37 6.65 19.58
C GLY A 27 14.72 6.69 20.30
N CYS A 28 14.88 7.44 21.39
CA CYS A 28 16.17 7.51 22.11
C CYS A 28 16.08 7.49 23.63
N GLY A 29 14.88 7.33 24.21
CA GLY A 29 14.65 7.26 25.65
C GLY A 29 14.88 8.56 26.44
N LYS A 30 15.44 9.61 25.83
CA LYS A 30 15.75 10.87 26.52
C LYS A 30 14.47 11.62 26.88
N GLY A 31 14.38 12.08 28.14
CA GLY A 31 13.25 12.85 28.67
C GLY A 31 13.01 14.15 27.92
N PHE A 32 11.74 14.48 27.67
CA PHE A 32 11.35 15.75 27.09
C PHE A 32 11.49 16.88 28.11
N THR A 33 11.90 18.05 27.63
CA THR A 33 12.09 19.26 28.43
C THR A 33 11.57 20.46 27.64
N PHE A 34 11.71 21.67 28.19
CA PHE A 34 11.34 22.88 27.44
C PHE A 34 12.10 23.02 26.10
N TYR A 35 13.38 22.65 26.09
CA TYR A 35 14.24 22.72 24.89
C TYR A 35 14.16 21.45 24.03
N ARG A 36 13.87 20.28 24.63
CA ARG A 36 13.60 19.04 23.89
C ARG A 36 12.09 18.85 23.77
N ARG A 37 11.52 19.38 22.70
CA ARG A 37 10.07 19.33 22.43
C ARG A 37 9.61 17.98 21.87
N ARG A 38 8.32 17.70 22.08
CA ARG A 38 7.59 16.54 21.56
C ARG A 38 7.21 16.73 20.10
N HIS A 39 7.29 15.66 19.31
CA HIS A 39 6.77 15.62 17.95
C HIS A 39 6.19 14.24 17.64
N HIS A 40 5.00 14.20 17.05
CA HIS A 40 4.43 12.93 16.62
C HIS A 40 5.07 12.37 15.35
N CYS A 41 5.25 11.06 15.32
CA CYS A 41 5.43 10.29 14.09
C CYS A 41 4.06 10.19 13.41
N ARG A 42 3.96 10.67 12.18
CA ARG A 42 2.72 10.60 11.39
C ARG A 42 2.43 9.19 10.90
N VAL A 43 3.36 8.24 11.02
CA VAL A 43 3.21 6.85 10.54
C VAL A 43 2.78 5.88 11.64
N CYS A 44 3.28 6.04 12.87
CA CYS A 44 2.90 5.18 14.01
C CYS A 44 2.19 5.91 15.15
N GLY A 45 2.05 7.23 15.07
CA GLY A 45 1.39 8.03 16.11
C GLY A 45 2.22 8.27 17.37
N ASP A 46 3.41 7.68 17.53
CA ASP A 46 4.23 7.83 18.73
C ASP A 46 5.00 9.15 18.79
N ILE A 47 5.55 9.50 19.95
CA ILE A 47 6.17 10.79 20.23
C ILE A 47 7.71 10.66 20.26
N VAL A 48 8.35 11.43 19.39
CA VAL A 48 9.80 11.47 19.20
C VAL A 48 10.34 12.91 19.30
N CYS A 49 11.64 13.04 19.56
CA CYS A 49 12.34 14.32 19.48
C CYS A 49 12.78 14.63 18.04
N ALA A 50 13.16 15.88 17.76
CA ALA A 50 13.59 16.31 16.43
C ALA A 50 14.70 15.41 15.84
N LYS A 51 15.70 15.03 16.66
CA LYS A 51 16.83 14.17 16.25
C LYS A 51 16.42 12.72 15.95
N CYS A 52 15.29 12.26 16.47
CA CYS A 52 14.76 10.91 16.28
C CYS A 52 13.66 10.86 15.23
N SER A 53 13.65 11.84 14.32
CA SER A 53 12.64 11.94 13.29
C SER A 53 13.24 12.43 11.97
N ARG A 54 12.63 12.00 10.87
CA ARG A 54 12.96 12.43 9.52
C ARG A 54 11.68 12.80 8.77
N THR A 55 11.85 13.60 7.73
CA THR A 55 10.78 13.89 6.78
C THR A 55 10.62 12.69 5.86
N VAL A 56 9.37 12.27 5.67
CA VAL A 56 8.96 11.21 4.74
C VAL A 56 7.80 11.73 3.89
N TYR A 57 7.52 11.02 2.81
CA TYR A 57 6.30 11.25 2.04
C TYR A 57 5.18 10.41 2.64
N LEU A 58 4.04 11.06 2.83
CA LEU A 58 2.87 10.44 3.44
C LEU A 58 1.78 10.26 2.39
N VAL A 59 1.04 9.16 2.51
CA VAL A 59 -0.21 8.95 1.81
C VAL A 59 -1.37 9.09 2.78
N ASN A 60 -2.55 9.39 2.23
CA ASN A 60 -3.80 9.60 2.96
C ASN A 60 -3.75 10.80 3.91
N THR A 61 -3.00 11.84 3.53
CA THR A 61 -2.96 13.12 4.22
C THR A 61 -3.03 14.25 3.20
N THR A 62 -3.64 15.38 3.58
CA THR A 62 -3.66 16.59 2.74
C THR A 62 -2.26 17.17 2.50
N SER A 63 -1.34 16.95 3.46
CA SER A 63 0.08 17.24 3.29
C SER A 63 0.80 15.96 2.86
N ASN A 64 1.26 15.89 1.61
CA ASN A 64 2.00 14.73 1.07
C ASN A 64 3.40 14.56 1.71
N VAL A 65 3.76 15.40 2.67
CA VAL A 65 5.02 15.38 3.41
C VAL A 65 4.73 15.42 4.91
N GLY A 66 5.44 14.62 5.69
CA GLY A 66 5.31 14.68 7.14
C GLY A 66 6.45 14.00 7.89
N ARG A 67 6.39 14.08 9.21
CA ARG A 67 7.45 13.60 10.11
C ARG A 67 7.23 12.13 10.47
N ALA A 68 8.23 11.28 10.28
CA ALA A 68 8.25 9.92 10.80
C ALA A 68 9.38 9.74 11.82
N CYS A 69 9.21 8.81 12.77
CA CYS A 69 10.34 8.35 13.59
C CYS A 69 11.38 7.66 12.71
N MET A 70 12.59 7.49 13.24
CA MET A 70 13.67 6.84 12.50
C MET A 70 13.29 5.44 12.01
N ASP A 71 12.51 4.68 12.77
CA ASP A 71 12.09 3.32 12.42
C ASP A 71 11.06 3.30 11.28
N CYS A 72 10.03 4.14 11.36
CA CYS A 72 9.08 4.34 10.27
C CYS A 72 9.73 4.95 9.01
N ALA A 73 10.85 5.65 9.18
CA ALA A 73 11.67 6.21 8.11
C ALA A 73 12.84 5.30 7.69
N ARG A 74 12.85 4.01 8.05
CA ARG A 74 13.80 3.04 7.46
C ARG A 74 13.27 2.54 6.11
N PRO A 75 14.13 2.41 5.08
CA PRO A 75 13.76 1.76 3.83
C PRO A 75 13.28 0.33 4.09
N HIS A 76 12.30 -0.14 3.31
CA HIS A 76 11.76 -1.50 3.45
C HIS A 76 12.89 -2.54 3.29
N THR A 77 13.84 -2.32 2.39
CA THR A 77 15.00 -3.22 2.18
C THR A 77 15.86 -3.41 3.44
N LEU A 78 15.99 -2.39 4.31
CA LEU A 78 16.73 -2.50 5.57
C LEU A 78 15.97 -3.25 6.67
N ARG A 79 14.63 -3.22 6.61
CA ARG A 79 13.77 -4.03 7.48
C ARG A 79 13.81 -5.50 7.07
N MET A 80 13.89 -5.75 5.76
CA MET A 80 14.02 -7.10 5.18
C MET A 80 15.41 -7.69 5.45
N SER A 81 16.49 -6.91 5.34
CA SER A 81 17.83 -7.40 5.70
C SER A 81 18.02 -7.64 7.20
N LEU A 82 17.28 -6.92 8.07
CA LEU A 82 17.29 -7.18 9.52
C LEU A 82 16.41 -8.37 9.91
N LEU A 83 15.30 -8.59 9.20
CA LEU A 83 14.48 -9.80 9.34
C LEU A 83 15.22 -11.04 8.83
N ALA A 84 15.96 -10.93 7.72
CA ALA A 84 16.81 -12.00 7.19
C ALA A 84 17.94 -12.45 8.14
N LEU A 85 18.36 -11.59 9.09
CA LEU A 85 19.33 -11.95 10.13
C LEU A 85 18.68 -12.61 11.36
N LEU A 86 17.35 -12.69 11.41
CA LEU A 86 16.56 -13.31 12.48
C LEU A 86 15.83 -14.59 12.01
N GLU A 87 16.10 -15.05 10.79
CA GLU A 87 15.41 -16.16 10.13
C GLU A 87 16.14 -17.51 10.28
N ASP A 88 15.99 -18.15 11.43
CA ASP A 88 16.04 -19.62 11.51
C ASP A 88 14.62 -20.23 11.50
N ASN A 89 13.57 -19.44 11.22
CA ASN A 89 12.19 -19.97 11.25
C ASN A 89 11.10 -19.13 10.52
N LEU A 90 11.22 -18.88 9.20
CA LEU A 90 10.02 -18.55 8.42
C LEU A 90 10.14 -18.94 6.93
N SER A 91 9.98 -20.24 6.66
CA SER A 91 9.94 -20.83 5.33
C SER A 91 8.62 -20.60 4.57
N SER A 92 8.08 -19.37 4.48
CA SER A 92 6.83 -19.17 3.69
C SER A 92 6.46 -17.76 3.21
N VAL A 93 7.34 -16.74 3.22
CA VAL A 93 6.96 -15.45 2.60
C VAL A 93 7.29 -15.46 1.11
N GLU A 94 6.43 -16.09 0.31
CA GLU A 94 6.49 -16.00 -1.16
C GLU A 94 6.37 -14.54 -1.61
N SER A 95 7.37 -14.06 -2.34
CA SER A 95 7.41 -12.74 -2.96
C SER A 95 6.33 -12.62 -4.03
N ARG A 96 5.18 -12.03 -3.68
CA ARG A 96 4.12 -11.71 -4.65
C ARG A 96 4.52 -10.49 -5.50
N PRO A 97 4.36 -10.54 -6.85
CA PRO A 97 4.73 -9.44 -7.75
C PRO A 97 3.83 -8.20 -7.59
N THR A 98 2.56 -8.38 -7.20
CA THR A 98 1.64 -7.27 -6.86
C THR A 98 1.45 -7.15 -5.34
N CYS A 99 1.40 -5.90 -4.85
CA CYS A 99 1.20 -5.61 -3.43
C CYS A 99 -0.13 -6.20 -2.90
N PRO A 100 -0.13 -6.93 -1.76
CA PRO A 100 -1.36 -7.48 -1.16
C PRO A 100 -2.46 -6.43 -0.89
N VAL A 101 -2.06 -5.19 -0.62
CA VAL A 101 -2.98 -4.06 -0.39
C VAL A 101 -3.73 -3.67 -1.66
N PHE A 102 -3.04 -3.64 -2.80
CA PHE A 102 -3.67 -3.38 -4.10
C PHE A 102 -4.68 -4.48 -4.46
N LEU A 103 -4.30 -5.74 -4.24
CA LEU A 103 -5.20 -6.87 -4.46
C LEU A 103 -6.45 -6.80 -3.57
N SER A 104 -6.30 -6.40 -2.31
CA SER A 104 -7.45 -6.21 -1.40
C SER A 104 -8.32 -4.99 -1.75
N SER A 105 -7.82 -4.06 -2.57
CA SER A 105 -8.57 -2.88 -3.02
C SER A 105 -9.36 -3.11 -4.29
N LEU A 106 -9.09 -4.20 -5.03
CA LEU A 106 -9.87 -4.58 -6.19
C LEU A 106 -11.25 -5.05 -5.74
N GLU A 107 -12.26 -4.23 -6.01
CA GLU A 107 -13.65 -4.55 -5.69
C GLU A 107 -14.16 -5.64 -6.65
N ALA A 108 -14.61 -6.75 -6.06
CA ALA A 108 -15.32 -7.78 -6.77
C ALA A 108 -16.80 -7.40 -6.83
N LYS A 109 -17.36 -7.34 -8.03
CA LYS A 109 -18.77 -6.98 -8.25
C LYS A 109 -19.46 -8.05 -9.09
N PRO A 110 -20.77 -8.28 -8.89
CA PRO A 110 -21.54 -9.06 -9.85
C PRO A 110 -21.51 -8.40 -11.23
N TRP A 111 -21.50 -9.22 -12.28
CA TRP A 111 -21.67 -8.72 -13.63
C TRP A 111 -23.12 -8.31 -13.84
N TYR A 112 -23.32 -7.13 -14.42
CA TYR A 112 -24.60 -6.68 -14.95
C TYR A 112 -24.38 -6.39 -16.44
N ASP A 113 -25.26 -6.88 -17.30
CA ASP A 113 -25.27 -6.48 -18.71
C ASP A 113 -25.62 -4.99 -18.76
N VAL A 114 -24.59 -4.15 -18.75
CA VAL A 114 -24.72 -2.70 -18.80
C VAL A 114 -24.66 -2.25 -20.26
N ASP A 115 -25.81 -1.83 -20.77
CA ASP A 115 -25.96 -1.08 -22.03
C ASP A 115 -25.41 0.37 -21.90
N ALA A 116 -24.27 0.58 -21.24
CA ALA A 116 -23.77 1.92 -20.89
C ALA A 116 -22.25 2.04 -21.07
N GLU A 117 -21.85 2.42 -22.28
CA GLU A 117 -20.80 3.42 -22.59
C GLU A 117 -19.36 3.25 -22.03
N GLY A 118 -18.99 2.08 -21.46
CA GLY A 118 -17.67 1.95 -20.78
C GLY A 118 -16.87 0.66 -20.96
N CYS A 119 -17.44 -0.48 -21.39
CA CYS A 119 -16.71 -1.75 -21.49
C CYS A 119 -16.70 -2.29 -22.93
N TRP A 120 -15.50 -2.54 -23.47
CA TRP A 120 -15.31 -2.94 -24.87
C TRP A 120 -15.47 -4.46 -25.14
N HIS A 121 -15.75 -5.28 -24.11
CA HIS A 121 -15.90 -6.74 -24.26
C HIS A 121 -16.83 -7.37 -23.22
N SER A 122 -17.61 -8.38 -23.65
CA SER A 122 -18.59 -9.14 -22.84
C SER A 122 -18.08 -10.53 -22.40
N GLU A 123 -16.80 -10.81 -22.63
CA GLU A 123 -16.16 -12.09 -22.34
C GLU A 123 -14.84 -11.88 -21.58
N CYS A 124 -14.50 -12.85 -20.72
CA CYS A 124 -13.26 -12.87 -19.98
C CYS A 124 -12.10 -13.33 -20.87
N ALA A 125 -11.11 -12.48 -21.08
CA ALA A 125 -9.99 -12.80 -21.98
C ALA A 125 -8.99 -13.85 -21.45
N ILE A 126 -9.17 -14.32 -20.20
CA ILE A 126 -8.34 -15.39 -19.62
C ILE A 126 -8.93 -16.77 -19.94
N CYS A 127 -10.24 -16.95 -19.76
CA CYS A 127 -10.92 -18.23 -19.99
C CYS A 127 -11.75 -18.28 -21.29
N LEU A 128 -11.94 -17.14 -21.96
CA LEU A 128 -12.75 -16.98 -23.17
C LEU A 128 -14.26 -17.28 -22.95
N GLU A 129 -14.74 -17.16 -21.71
CA GLU A 129 -16.15 -17.36 -21.37
C GLU A 129 -16.88 -16.03 -21.14
N SER A 130 -18.18 -16.01 -21.43
CA SER A 130 -19.04 -14.84 -21.22
C SER A 130 -19.28 -14.56 -19.73
N PHE A 131 -19.19 -13.30 -19.35
CA PHE A 131 -19.48 -12.87 -17.97
C PHE A 131 -20.92 -13.18 -17.55
N ALA A 132 -21.88 -13.00 -18.46
CA ALA A 132 -23.31 -13.22 -18.23
C ALA A 132 -23.67 -14.69 -17.97
N ARG A 133 -22.82 -15.64 -18.38
CA ARG A 133 -23.04 -17.08 -18.15
C ARG A 133 -22.38 -17.58 -16.86
N SER A 134 -21.52 -16.77 -16.23
CA SER A 134 -20.87 -17.12 -14.98
C SER A 134 -21.68 -16.59 -13.79
N ALA A 135 -21.78 -17.37 -12.71
CA ALA A 135 -22.23 -16.87 -11.41
C ALA A 135 -21.07 -16.23 -10.62
N GLU A 136 -19.91 -16.05 -11.26
CA GLU A 136 -18.69 -15.56 -10.61
C GLU A 136 -18.65 -14.04 -10.57
N GLU A 137 -18.06 -13.50 -9.50
CA GLU A 137 -17.79 -12.08 -9.40
C GLU A 137 -16.74 -11.66 -10.44
N VAL A 138 -16.92 -10.47 -11.00
CA VAL A 138 -15.95 -9.83 -11.89
C VAL A 138 -15.15 -8.77 -11.14
N VAL A 139 -13.95 -8.51 -11.64
CA VAL A 139 -13.04 -7.48 -11.15
C VAL A 139 -12.64 -6.60 -12.32
N GLU A 140 -12.70 -5.30 -12.12
CA GLU A 140 -12.25 -4.29 -13.07
C GLU A 140 -10.86 -3.77 -12.66
N LEU A 141 -9.90 -3.81 -13.59
CA LEU A 141 -8.58 -3.25 -13.37
C LEU A 141 -8.58 -1.73 -13.63
N PRO A 142 -7.58 -0.96 -13.14
CA PRO A 142 -7.46 0.48 -13.42
C PRO A 142 -7.38 0.85 -14.91
N CYS A 143 -7.06 -0.11 -15.79
CA CYS A 143 -7.09 0.07 -17.24
C CYS A 143 -8.49 -0.17 -17.85
N ASN A 144 -9.54 -0.26 -17.03
CA ASN A 144 -10.95 -0.51 -17.36
C ASN A 144 -11.24 -1.87 -18.01
N HIS A 145 -10.29 -2.81 -17.96
CA HIS A 145 -10.52 -4.18 -18.42
C HIS A 145 -11.09 -5.04 -17.29
N VAL A 146 -12.08 -5.87 -17.64
CA VAL A 146 -12.83 -6.69 -16.69
C VAL A 146 -12.45 -8.17 -16.84
N PHE A 147 -12.38 -8.89 -15.73
CA PHE A 147 -12.07 -10.33 -15.70
C PHE A 147 -12.87 -11.02 -14.59
N HIS A 148 -13.11 -12.32 -14.69
CA HIS A 148 -13.58 -13.08 -13.53
C HIS A 148 -12.53 -12.99 -12.41
N LYS A 149 -12.99 -12.79 -11.17
CA LYS A 149 -12.13 -12.81 -9.98
C LYS A 149 -11.32 -14.10 -9.90
N GLY A 150 -11.98 -15.23 -10.17
CA GLY A 150 -11.36 -16.56 -10.17
C GLY A 150 -10.25 -16.70 -11.21
N CYS A 151 -10.36 -16.04 -12.36
CA CYS A 151 -9.34 -16.04 -13.40
C CYS A 151 -8.21 -15.03 -13.13
N LEU A 152 -8.56 -13.84 -12.64
CA LEU A 152 -7.61 -12.74 -12.48
C LEU A 152 -6.67 -12.93 -11.30
N MET A 153 -7.17 -13.43 -10.15
CA MET A 153 -6.35 -13.54 -8.94
C MET A 153 -5.16 -14.52 -9.09
N PRO A 154 -5.30 -15.71 -9.70
CA PRO A 154 -4.16 -16.58 -10.01
C PRO A 154 -3.16 -15.97 -10.98
N TRP A 155 -3.63 -15.15 -11.93
CA TRP A 155 -2.75 -14.43 -12.87
C TRP A 155 -1.90 -13.40 -12.12
N LEU A 156 -2.53 -12.57 -11.28
CA LEU A 156 -1.84 -11.53 -10.49
C LEU A 156 -0.90 -12.08 -9.41
N ALA A 157 -1.06 -13.36 -9.03
CA ALA A 157 -0.10 -14.03 -8.18
C ALA A 157 1.27 -14.21 -8.86
N LYS A 158 1.33 -14.18 -10.20
CA LYS A 158 2.54 -14.44 -10.99
C LYS A 158 2.96 -13.27 -11.88
N HIS A 159 2.03 -12.37 -12.19
CA HIS A 159 2.22 -11.26 -13.11
C HIS A 159 1.72 -9.95 -12.51
N ASP A 160 2.25 -8.84 -12.99
CA ASP A 160 1.85 -7.48 -12.58
C ASP A 160 1.39 -6.64 -13.78
N GLU A 161 0.85 -7.31 -14.79
CA GLU A 161 0.37 -6.70 -16.04
C GLU A 161 -1.05 -7.18 -16.34
N CYS A 162 -1.85 -6.29 -16.93
CA CYS A 162 -3.17 -6.64 -17.46
C CYS A 162 -3.04 -7.74 -18.54
N PRO A 163 -3.79 -8.86 -18.44
CA PRO A 163 -3.76 -9.93 -19.45
C PRO A 163 -4.12 -9.46 -20.87
N LEU A 164 -4.94 -8.41 -20.99
CA LEU A 164 -5.42 -7.89 -22.27
C LEU A 164 -4.48 -6.85 -22.88
N CYS A 165 -4.23 -5.76 -22.16
CA CYS A 165 -3.51 -4.60 -22.71
C CYS A 165 -2.07 -4.48 -22.20
N ARG A 166 -1.60 -5.40 -21.35
CA ARG A 166 -0.29 -5.36 -20.70
C ARG A 166 -0.02 -4.08 -19.90
N TYR A 167 -1.07 -3.37 -19.51
CA TYR A 167 -0.96 -2.23 -18.60
C TYR A 167 -0.31 -2.68 -17.29
N ASN A 168 0.77 -2.01 -16.91
CA ASN A 168 1.52 -2.30 -15.69
C ASN A 168 0.69 -1.92 -14.46
N LEU A 169 0.37 -2.91 -13.65
CA LEU A 169 -0.35 -2.75 -12.40
C LEU A 169 0.59 -2.31 -11.28
N PRO A 170 0.06 -1.61 -10.26
CA PRO A 170 0.85 -1.18 -9.12
C PRO A 170 1.54 -2.36 -8.41
N LYS A 171 2.87 -2.45 -8.56
CA LYS A 171 3.74 -3.38 -7.81
C LYS A 171 3.88 -2.94 -6.34
N ASP A 172 3.62 -1.66 -6.08
CA ASP A 172 3.54 -1.03 -4.77
C ASP A 172 2.46 0.07 -4.76
N MET A 173 2.21 0.67 -3.60
CA MET A 173 1.24 1.77 -3.45
C MET A 173 1.61 3.06 -4.22
N SER A 174 2.73 3.13 -4.94
CA SER A 174 3.16 4.37 -5.63
C SER A 174 2.37 4.64 -6.93
N ALA A 175 1.89 3.59 -7.60
CA ALA A 175 1.18 3.75 -8.88
C ALA A 175 -0.34 3.96 -8.72
N PHE A 176 -0.94 3.58 -7.58
CA PHE A 176 -2.37 3.82 -7.31
C PHE A 176 -2.71 5.31 -7.24
N TYR A 177 -1.77 6.15 -6.75
CA TYR A 177 -1.98 7.60 -6.64
C TYR A 177 -1.80 8.40 -7.94
N ARG A 178 -1.39 7.77 -9.05
CA ARG A 178 -1.51 8.41 -10.38
C ARG A 178 -2.95 8.38 -10.91
N PHE A 179 -3.80 7.51 -10.36
CA PHE A 179 -5.18 7.32 -10.84
C PHE A 179 -6.23 8.17 -10.12
N ILE A 180 -5.94 8.67 -8.91
CA ILE A 180 -6.88 9.46 -8.10
C ILE A 180 -6.57 10.97 -8.13
N SER A 181 -5.76 11.41 -9.09
CA SER A 181 -5.45 12.83 -9.30
C SER A 181 -6.24 13.36 -10.50
N PHE A 182 -7.55 13.52 -10.33
CA PHE A 182 -8.39 14.44 -11.08
C PHE A 182 -9.30 15.18 -10.09
#